data_AF-A0A060W8S2-F1
#
_entry.id   AF-A0A060W8S2-F1
#
_cell.length_a   1.000
_cell.length_b   1.000
_cell.length_c   1.000
_cell.angle_alpha   90.00
_cell.angle_beta   90.00
_cell.angle_gamma   90.00
#
_symmetry.space_group_name_H-M   'P 1'
#
loop_
_entity.id
_entity.type
_entity.pdbx_description
1 polymer ?
#
loop_
_entity_poly.entity_id
_entity_poly.type
_entity_poly.pdbx_seq_one_letter_code
_entity_poly.pdbx_strand_id
1 'polypeptide(L)'
;MNAVVQCLSNTDLLAEYLGLEQYKSDLCQGRVNGIVKNEDAQLARGEVTTQLASLVRALWTLEYTPQLSVEFKSIVSKYGSQFRGNSQHDALEFLLWLLDRVHEDANPTTTNNHSSSKTKANGKVGADQTRSQSCHEAQRHSNVIDIVLC
;
A
#
# COMPACT_ATOMS: atom_id res chain seq x y z
N MET A 1 -5.51 -6.22 -11.82
CA MET A 1 -4.76 -6.27 -10.54
C MET A 1 -3.26 -6.29 -10.74
N ASN A 2 -2.70 -7.28 -11.45
CA ASN A 2 -1.25 -7.38 -11.67
C ASN A 2 -0.64 -6.08 -12.24
N ALA A 3 -1.28 -5.46 -13.24
CA ALA A 3 -0.84 -4.18 -13.79
C ALA A 3 -0.70 -3.05 -12.75
N VAL A 4 -1.59 -3.02 -11.75
CA VAL A 4 -1.54 -2.03 -10.66
C VAL A 4 -0.40 -2.34 -9.71
N VAL A 5 -0.27 -3.60 -9.27
CA VAL A 5 0.87 -4.02 -8.43
C VAL A 5 2.19 -3.68 -9.12
N GLN A 6 2.28 -3.92 -10.43
CA GLN A 6 3.43 -3.56 -11.24
C GLN A 6 3.69 -2.05 -11.26
N CYS A 7 2.67 -1.22 -11.47
CA CYS A 7 2.84 0.23 -11.41
C CYS A 7 3.32 0.70 -10.02
N LEU A 8 2.78 0.15 -8.94
CA LEU A 8 3.16 0.51 -7.58
C LEU A 8 4.60 0.06 -7.26
N SER A 9 4.99 -1.13 -7.70
CA SER A 9 6.37 -1.62 -7.56
C SER A 9 7.37 -0.78 -8.34
N ASN A 10 6.98 -0.13 -9.43
CA ASN A 10 7.83 0.79 -10.20
C ASN A 10 7.77 2.25 -9.69
N THR A 11 7.00 2.52 -8.64
CA THR A 11 6.98 3.84 -8.00
C THR A 11 7.94 3.84 -6.82
N ASP A 12 9.17 4.34 -7.02
CA ASP A 12 10.28 4.25 -6.06
C ASP A 12 9.90 4.57 -4.60
N LEU A 13 9.27 5.72 -4.38
CA LEU A 13 8.90 6.17 -3.04
C LEU A 13 7.95 5.20 -2.33
N LEU A 14 7.00 4.64 -3.08
CA LEU A 14 6.03 3.70 -2.53
C LEU A 14 6.64 2.32 -2.33
N ALA A 15 7.46 1.88 -3.28
CA ALA A 15 8.21 0.63 -3.19
C ALA A 15 9.17 0.62 -1.98
N GLU A 16 9.89 1.72 -1.75
CA GLU A 16 10.76 1.88 -0.59
C GLU A 16 9.96 1.90 0.71
N TYR A 17 8.85 2.65 0.76
CA TYR A 17 7.97 2.73 1.93
C TYR A 17 7.40 1.35 2.32
N LEU A 18 6.90 0.59 1.34
CA LEU A 18 6.34 -0.75 1.55
C LEU A 18 7.44 -1.78 1.85
N GLY A 19 8.54 -1.75 1.09
CA GLY A 19 9.64 -2.71 1.20
C GLY A 19 10.41 -2.62 2.52
N LEU A 20 10.61 -1.40 3.03
CA LEU A 20 11.24 -1.15 4.34
C LEU A 20 10.25 -1.23 5.51
N GLU A 21 9.01 -1.63 5.26
CA GLU A 21 7.95 -1.79 6.26
C GLU A 21 7.66 -0.52 7.09
N GLN A 22 7.89 0.67 6.53
CA GLN A 22 7.73 1.94 7.25
C GLN A 22 6.29 2.14 7.72
N TYR A 23 5.32 1.60 6.97
CA TYR A 23 3.90 1.57 7.32
C TYR A 23 3.58 0.88 8.65
N LYS A 24 4.44 -0.01 9.15
CA LYS A 24 4.24 -0.68 10.45
C LYS A 24 4.36 0.28 11.62
N SER A 25 5.25 1.27 11.53
CA SER A 25 5.39 2.32 12.54
C SER A 25 4.10 3.10 12.69
N ASP A 26 3.48 3.43 11.55
CA ASP A 26 2.22 4.17 11.47
C ASP A 26 1.02 3.36 11.99
N LEU A 27 0.97 2.07 11.67
CA LEU A 27 0.01 1.12 12.25
C LEU A 27 0.14 1.03 13.78
N CYS A 28 1.37 1.04 14.30
CA CYS A 28 1.63 0.96 15.74
C CYS A 28 1.32 2.28 16.46
N GLN A 29 1.45 3.43 15.80
CA GLN A 29 1.20 4.74 16.40
C GLN A 29 -0.27 4.92 16.82
N GLY A 30 -1.20 4.25 16.14
CA GLY A 30 -2.60 4.16 16.57
C GLY A 30 -2.80 3.47 17.94
N ARG A 31 -1.87 2.59 18.37
CA ARG A 31 -1.94 1.86 19.65
C ARG A 31 -1.62 2.77 20.86
N VAL A 32 -0.82 3.80 20.67
CA VAL A 32 -0.33 4.68 21.76
C VAL A 32 -1.36 5.75 22.13
N ASN A 33 -2.29 6.08 21.23
CA ASN A 33 -3.28 7.15 21.44
C ASN A 33 -4.48 6.77 22.34
N GLY A 34 -4.37 5.73 23.17
CA GLY A 34 -5.24 5.51 24.33
C GLY A 34 -6.68 5.05 24.06
N ILE A 35 -7.04 4.72 22.82
CA ILE A 35 -8.35 4.12 22.51
C ILE A 35 -8.12 2.63 22.26
N VAL A 36 -8.49 1.79 23.23
CA VAL A 36 -8.59 0.33 23.05
C VAL A 36 -9.74 0.07 22.07
N LYS A 37 -9.48 0.23 20.77
CA LYS A 37 -10.34 -0.32 19.73
C LYS A 37 -10.03 -1.80 19.67
N ASN A 38 -11.08 -2.60 19.88
CA ASN A 38 -11.17 -4.05 19.72
C ASN A 38 -9.98 -4.64 18.92
N GLU A 39 -9.17 -5.46 19.58
CA GLU A 39 -7.96 -6.07 18.99
C GLU A 39 -8.23 -6.80 17.66
N ASP A 40 -9.39 -7.43 17.52
CA ASP A 40 -9.83 -8.08 16.27
C ASP A 40 -10.10 -7.10 15.12
N ALA A 41 -10.65 -5.92 15.41
CA ALA A 41 -10.90 -4.89 14.39
C ALA A 41 -9.62 -4.16 13.97
N GLN A 42 -8.60 -4.12 14.83
CA GLN A 42 -7.28 -3.58 14.53
C GLN A 42 -6.38 -4.58 13.79
N LEU A 43 -6.50 -5.88 14.06
CA LEU A 43 -5.84 -6.93 13.27
C LEU A 43 -6.39 -6.99 11.84
N ALA A 44 -7.68 -6.72 11.66
CA ALA A 44 -8.29 -6.56 10.33
C ALA A 44 -7.87 -5.27 9.59
N ARG A 45 -7.28 -4.30 10.31
CA ARG A 45 -6.74 -3.04 9.76
C ARG A 45 -5.28 -3.27 9.39
N GLY A 46 -4.85 -2.86 8.20
CA GLY A 46 -3.49 -3.13 7.75
C GLY A 46 -3.28 -4.47 7.05
N GLU A 47 -4.25 -5.40 7.01
CA GLU A 47 -4.06 -6.72 6.38
C GLU A 47 -3.81 -6.58 4.86
N VAL A 48 -4.56 -5.70 4.19
CA VAL A 48 -4.37 -5.38 2.76
C VAL A 48 -2.99 -4.78 2.52
N THR A 49 -2.61 -3.78 3.31
CA THR A 49 -1.32 -3.08 3.19
C THR A 49 -0.15 -4.01 3.50
N THR A 50 -0.29 -4.90 4.48
CA THR A 50 0.73 -5.88 4.84
C THR A 50 0.93 -6.90 3.74
N GLN A 51 -0.15 -7.42 3.16
CA GLN A 51 -0.03 -8.38 2.07
C GLN A 51 0.53 -7.71 0.79
N LEU A 52 0.15 -6.46 0.52
CA LEU A 52 0.75 -5.67 -0.56
C LEU A 52 2.25 -5.47 -0.34
N ALA A 53 2.66 -5.08 0.87
CA ALA A 53 4.07 -4.89 1.20
C ALA A 53 4.88 -6.18 1.08
N SER A 54 4.33 -7.32 1.52
CA SER A 54 4.97 -8.63 1.36
C SER A 54 5.16 -9.00 -0.11
N LEU A 55 4.13 -8.77 -0.94
CA LEU A 55 4.19 -9.02 -2.38
C LEU A 55 5.23 -8.13 -3.06
N VAL A 56 5.20 -6.82 -2.78
CA VAL A 56 6.17 -5.85 -3.32
C VAL A 56 7.59 -6.26 -2.89
N ARG A 57 7.84 -6.52 -1.60
CA ARG A 57 9.16 -6.93 -1.12
C ARG A 57 9.67 -8.19 -1.85
N ALA A 58 8.83 -9.20 -2.02
CA ALA A 58 9.25 -10.43 -2.71
C ALA A 58 9.61 -10.19 -4.19
N LEU A 59 8.93 -9.25 -4.87
CA LEU A 59 9.32 -8.82 -6.22
C LEU A 59 10.70 -8.13 -6.21
N TRP A 60 10.98 -7.34 -5.16
CA TRP A 60 12.24 -6.63 -4.97
C TRP A 60 13.42 -7.52 -4.55
N THR A 61 13.17 -8.57 -3.78
CA THR A 61 14.19 -9.53 -3.31
C THR A 61 14.38 -10.72 -4.23
N LEU A 62 13.62 -10.79 -5.34
CA LEU A 62 13.55 -11.94 -6.25
C LEU A 62 13.10 -13.24 -5.55
N GLU A 63 12.32 -13.12 -4.48
CA GLU A 63 11.73 -14.25 -3.72
C GLU A 63 10.23 -14.43 -4.04
N TYR A 64 9.79 -13.91 -5.18
CA TYR A 64 8.41 -14.01 -5.62
C TYR A 64 7.99 -15.47 -5.83
N THR A 65 6.81 -15.81 -5.32
CA THR A 65 6.10 -17.04 -5.65
C THR A 65 4.67 -16.73 -6.09
N PRO A 66 4.07 -17.51 -7.01
CA PRO A 66 2.68 -17.31 -7.43
C PRO A 66 1.68 -17.30 -6.26
N GLN A 67 2.00 -18.01 -5.17
CA GLN A 67 1.23 -18.05 -3.93
C GLN A 67 1.04 -16.66 -3.31
N LEU A 68 2.05 -15.78 -3.35
CA LEU A 68 1.93 -14.42 -2.80
C LEU A 68 0.87 -13.59 -3.54
N SER A 69 0.75 -13.76 -4.85
CA SER A 69 -0.29 -13.13 -5.66
C SER A 69 -1.68 -13.69 -5.34
N VAL A 70 -1.79 -15.00 -5.09
CA VAL A 70 -3.04 -15.65 -4.68
C VAL A 70 -3.48 -15.17 -3.30
N GLU A 71 -2.57 -15.10 -2.34
CA GLU A 71 -2.84 -14.56 -1.01
C GLU A 71 -3.27 -13.10 -1.08
N PHE A 72 -2.57 -12.27 -1.85
CA PHE A 72 -2.97 -10.89 -2.09
C PHE A 72 -4.38 -10.80 -2.70
N LYS A 73 -4.68 -11.61 -3.73
CA LYS A 73 -6.02 -11.67 -4.32
C LYS A 73 -7.09 -12.09 -3.31
N SER A 74 -6.77 -13.02 -2.42
CA SER A 74 -7.66 -13.48 -1.36
C SER A 74 -8.00 -12.34 -0.40
N ILE A 75 -6.98 -11.61 0.07
CA ILE A 75 -7.15 -10.44 0.93
C ILE A 75 -7.95 -9.33 0.23
N VAL A 76 -7.64 -9.03 -1.04
CA VAL A 76 -8.41 -8.08 -1.83
C VAL A 76 -9.88 -8.50 -1.95
N SER A 77 -10.16 -9.78 -2.16
CA SER A 77 -11.53 -10.31 -2.29
C SER A 77 -12.28 -10.33 -0.95
N LYS A 78 -11.55 -10.43 0.17
CA LYS A 78 -12.10 -10.34 1.53
C LYS A 78 -12.60 -8.93 1.83
N TYR A 79 -11.80 -7.91 1.52
CA TYR A 79 -12.07 -6.50 1.88
C TYR A 79 -12.78 -5.68 0.78
N GLY A 80 -12.52 -5.98 -0.49
CA GLY A 80 -13.16 -5.34 -1.64
C GLY A 80 -14.15 -6.29 -2.28
N SER A 81 -15.41 -6.26 -1.85
CA SER A 81 -16.46 -7.14 -2.36
C SER A 81 -16.64 -7.05 -3.89
N GLN A 82 -16.41 -5.86 -4.46
CA GLN A 82 -16.45 -5.60 -5.90
C GLN A 82 -15.36 -6.33 -6.69
N PHE A 83 -14.28 -6.75 -6.03
CA PHE A 83 -13.15 -7.45 -6.63
C PHE A 83 -13.20 -8.97 -6.41
N ARG A 84 -14.33 -9.51 -5.95
CA ARG A 84 -14.52 -10.96 -5.78
C ARG A 84 -14.68 -11.66 -7.12
N GLY A 85 -14.25 -12.93 -7.15
CA GLY A 85 -14.29 -13.74 -8.36
C GLY A 85 -13.14 -13.43 -9.32
N ASN A 86 -13.31 -13.90 -10.57
CA ASN A 86 -12.31 -13.89 -11.63
C ASN A 86 -12.74 -13.03 -12.83
N SER A 87 -13.74 -12.15 -12.65
CA SER A 87 -14.12 -11.18 -13.68
C SER A 87 -12.99 -10.19 -13.94
N GLN A 88 -12.96 -9.61 -15.14
CA GLN A 88 -12.08 -8.49 -15.40
C GLN A 88 -12.57 -7.27 -14.60
N HIS A 89 -11.63 -6.53 -14.04
CA HIS A 89 -11.90 -5.32 -13.27
C HIS A 89 -11.11 -4.16 -13.89
N ASP A 90 -11.67 -2.96 -13.81
CA ASP A 90 -10.98 -1.74 -14.21
C ASP A 90 -9.74 -1.55 -13.32
N ALA A 91 -8.59 -1.31 -13.96
CA ALA A 91 -7.33 -1.12 -13.25
C ALA A 91 -7.32 0.17 -12.43
N LEU A 92 -7.97 1.23 -12.92
CA LEU A 92 -8.04 2.52 -12.24
C LEU A 92 -8.89 2.42 -10.97
N GLU A 93 -10.05 1.76 -11.06
CA GLU A 93 -10.92 1.51 -9.90
C GLU A 93 -10.17 0.71 -8.82
N PHE A 94 -9.44 -0.33 -9.22
CA PHE A 94 -8.63 -1.12 -8.30
C PHE A 94 -7.49 -0.30 -7.67
N LEU A 95 -6.81 0.55 -8.46
CA LEU A 95 -5.73 1.41 -7.98
C LEU A 95 -6.23 2.39 -6.91
N LEU A 96 -7.32 3.10 -7.20
CA LEU A 96 -7.89 4.08 -6.27
C LEU A 96 -8.30 3.42 -4.94
N TRP A 97 -9.03 2.30 -5.02
CA TRP A 97 -9.41 1.55 -3.84
C TRP A 97 -8.20 1.07 -3.01
N LEU A 98 -7.15 0.60 -3.69
CA LEU A 98 -5.96 0.09 -3.02
C LEU A 98 -5.18 1.21 -2.32
N LEU A 99 -5.03 2.37 -2.98
CA LEU A 99 -4.38 3.54 -2.41
C LEU A 99 -5.16 4.10 -1.22
N ASP A 100 -6.49 4.17 -1.30
CA ASP A 100 -7.34 4.55 -0.18
C ASP A 100 -7.10 3.63 1.01
N ARG A 101 -7.00 2.32 0.78
CA ARG A 101 -6.75 1.35 1.85
C ARG A 101 -5.38 1.52 2.51
N VAL A 102 -4.33 1.71 1.71
CA VAL A 102 -2.97 1.99 2.20
C VAL A 102 -2.93 3.30 2.98
N HIS A 103 -3.60 4.33 2.49
CA HIS A 103 -3.70 5.63 3.16
C HIS A 103 -4.42 5.53 4.50
N GLU A 104 -5.56 4.84 4.56
CA GLU A 104 -6.32 4.62 5.79
C GLU A 104 -5.56 3.77 6.82
N ASP A 105 -4.69 2.86 6.37
CA ASP A 105 -3.83 2.06 7.25
C ASP A 105 -2.62 2.87 7.76
N ALA A 106 -2.10 3.81 6.96
CA ALA A 106 -0.99 4.69 7.32
C ALA A 106 -1.41 5.90 8.19
N ASN A 107 -2.67 6.35 8.13
CA ASN A 107 -3.14 7.44 8.98
C ASN A 107 -4.28 7.02 9.93
N PRO A 108 -3.97 6.64 11.18
CA PRO A 108 -5.00 6.27 12.14
C PRO A 108 -5.92 7.42 12.57
N THR A 109 -5.52 8.67 12.33
CA THR A 109 -6.14 9.87 12.93
C THR A 109 -7.37 10.40 12.18
N THR A 110 -7.65 9.96 10.95
CA THR A 110 -8.73 10.53 10.12
C THR A 110 -10.11 9.88 10.29
N THR A 111 -10.24 8.78 11.04
CA THR A 111 -11.52 8.03 11.12
C THR A 111 -12.49 8.50 12.21
N ASN A 112 -12.27 9.66 12.83
CA ASN A 112 -13.26 10.25 13.72
C ASN A 112 -13.17 11.78 13.62
N ASN A 113 -13.99 12.38 12.76
CA ASN A 113 -14.52 13.76 12.85
C ASN A 113 -15.25 14.14 11.56
N HIS A 114 -16.27 13.37 11.16
CA HIS A 114 -17.31 13.90 10.28
C HIS A 114 -18.43 14.51 11.14
N SER A 115 -18.10 15.59 11.86
CA SER A 115 -19.09 16.54 12.35
C SER A 115 -18.52 17.96 12.33
N SER A 116 -19.05 18.75 11.39
CA SER A 116 -19.25 20.21 11.50
C SER A 116 -18.02 21.12 11.40
N SER A 117 -17.74 21.56 10.18
CA SER A 117 -17.47 22.96 9.79
C SER A 117 -16.73 23.89 10.78
N LYS A 118 -15.46 24.22 10.48
CA LYS A 118 -15.02 25.62 10.35
C LYS A 118 -13.62 25.76 9.73
N THR A 119 -13.60 26.64 8.74
CA THR A 119 -12.51 27.34 8.06
C THR A 119 -11.33 27.74 8.95
N LYS A 120 -10.08 27.52 8.47
CA LYS A 120 -9.08 28.59 8.26
C LYS A 120 -7.76 28.05 7.65
N ALA A 121 -7.24 28.85 6.71
CA ALA A 121 -5.96 28.73 6.04
C ALA A 121 -4.75 28.98 6.96
N ASN A 122 -3.58 28.42 6.63
CA ASN A 122 -2.34 29.14 6.30
C ASN A 122 -1.17 28.16 6.09
N GLY A 123 -0.29 28.41 5.10
CA GLY A 123 0.77 27.47 4.70
C GLY A 123 2.15 27.73 5.29
N LYS A 124 3.14 26.91 4.90
CA LYS A 124 4.52 27.33 4.60
C LYS A 124 5.38 26.20 3.99
N VAL A 125 6.20 26.68 3.06
CA VAL A 125 7.26 26.15 2.19
C VAL A 125 8.28 25.21 2.85
N GLY A 126 8.83 24.28 2.05
CA GLY A 126 10.15 23.66 2.28
C GLY A 126 10.37 22.38 1.46
N ALA A 127 10.73 22.51 0.18
CA ALA A 127 11.15 21.38 -0.66
C ALA A 127 12.62 21.55 -1.03
N ASP A 128 13.49 20.76 -0.39
CA ASP A 128 14.85 20.54 -0.84
C ASP A 128 15.22 19.08 -0.58
N GLN A 129 15.20 18.26 -1.63
CA GLN A 129 15.89 16.98 -1.63
C GLN A 129 16.09 16.49 -3.07
N THR A 130 17.08 17.06 -3.75
CA THR A 130 17.71 16.39 -4.90
C THR A 130 18.62 15.29 -4.36
N ARG A 131 18.26 14.01 -4.55
CA ARG A 131 19.12 12.88 -4.21
C ARG A 131 19.12 11.83 -5.32
N SER A 132 20.09 12.00 -6.22
CA SER A 132 20.89 10.95 -6.87
C SER A 132 20.19 9.61 -7.17
N GLN A 133 19.25 9.60 -8.12
CA GLN A 133 18.69 8.39 -8.77
C GLN A 133 19.43 8.10 -10.08
N SER A 134 20.64 7.52 -10.05
CA SER A 134 21.33 7.24 -11.33
C SER A 134 22.16 5.96 -11.39
N CYS A 135 22.01 5.00 -10.46
CA CYS A 135 22.74 3.74 -10.61
C CYS A 135 21.95 2.46 -10.27
N HIS A 136 20.75 2.58 -9.68
CA HIS A 136 19.91 1.41 -9.33
C HIS A 136 18.77 1.17 -10.35
N GLU A 137 18.37 2.19 -11.12
CA GLU A 137 17.22 2.15 -12.05
C GLU A 137 17.30 1.03 -13.11
N ALA A 138 18.49 0.80 -13.66
CA ALA A 138 18.66 -0.06 -14.83
C ALA A 138 18.45 -1.56 -14.55
N GLN A 139 18.72 -2.02 -13.32
CA GLN A 139 18.50 -3.41 -12.92
C GLN A 139 17.05 -3.67 -12.47
N ARG A 140 16.31 -2.61 -12.12
CA ARG A 140 14.93 -2.66 -11.62
C ARG A 140 13.93 -3.00 -12.72
N HIS A 141 14.10 -2.40 -13.89
CA HIS A 141 13.19 -2.56 -15.02
C HIS A 141 13.20 -3.97 -15.64
N SER A 142 14.32 -4.70 -15.61
CA SER A 142 14.39 -6.04 -16.20
C SER A 142 13.76 -7.11 -15.29
N ASN A 143 14.03 -7.06 -13.98
CA ASN A 143 13.67 -8.17 -13.09
C ASN A 143 12.19 -8.19 -12.66
N VAL A 144 11.54 -7.02 -12.58
CA VAL A 144 10.13 -6.90 -12.16
C VAL A 144 9.16 -7.27 -13.29
N ILE A 145 9.57 -7.09 -14.55
CA ILE A 145 8.80 -7.43 -15.75
C ILE A 145 8.91 -8.94 -16.06
N ASP A 146 10.09 -9.54 -15.90
CA ASP A 146 10.32 -10.97 -16.22
C ASP A 146 9.69 -11.94 -15.20
N ILE A 147 9.50 -11.54 -13.94
CA ILE A 147 9.00 -12.43 -12.87
C ILE A 147 7.46 -12.61 -12.88
N VAL A 148 6.70 -11.73 -13.54
CA VAL A 148 5.22 -11.71 -13.45
C VAL A 148 4.52 -11.87 -14.81
N LEU A 149 5.27 -12.06 -15.89
CA LEU A 149 4.73 -12.41 -17.22
C LEU A 149 4.69 -13.93 -17.49
N CYS A 150 5.06 -14.77 -16.52
CA CYS A 150 4.84 -16.22 -16.53
C CYS A 150 3.70 -16.62 -15.59
#